data_AF-A0A1V1TC33-F1
#
_entry.id   AF-A0A1V1TC33-F1
#
_cell.length_a   1.000
_cell.length_b   1.000
_cell.length_c   1.000
_cell.angle_alpha   90.00
_cell.angle_beta   90.00
_cell.angle_gamma   90.00
#
_symmetry.space_group_name_H-M   'P 1'
#
loop_
_entity.id
_entity.type
_entity.pdbx_description
1 polymer ?
#
loop_
_entity_poly.entity_id
_entity_poly.type
_entity_poly.pdbx_seq_one_letter_code
_entity_poly.pdbx_strand_id
1 'polypeptide(L)'
;MLLHVTRDASGYFENFWAWTADHDNDYSLYWEVDSSISQISVFSARGVLIESQDPVWIYGSSSEHTIMYQYETYKAKNVYLGHIQTESPYYQPEPVAPMPFNSSIVQFNGDPDFSDCEDKGCKEAWGLRIIDSEDITVHSAGLYSWFDNYGQTCLKDETCQSRIMEVRGSSSVAIYNIFTKGVVELATGKDLSQISRYSRALGSDKHHPK
;
A
#
# COMPACT_ATOMS: atom_id res chain seq x y z
N MET A 1 -0.91 -10.64 8.06
CA MET A 1 -0.61 -9.53 8.95
C MET A 1 0.87 -9.58 9.19
N LEU A 2 1.61 -8.57 8.74
CA LEU A 2 3.07 -8.51 8.89
C LEU A 2 3.45 -7.74 10.17
N LEU A 3 2.72 -6.66 10.48
CA LEU A 3 2.87 -5.91 11.73
C LEU A 3 1.50 -5.44 12.23
N HIS A 4 1.23 -5.64 13.53
CA HIS A 4 0.04 -5.12 14.19
C HIS A 4 0.42 -4.35 15.45
N VAL A 5 0.26 -3.02 15.41
CA VAL A 5 0.38 -2.16 16.58
C VAL A 5 -1.00 -2.03 17.20
N THR A 6 -1.24 -2.84 18.22
CA THR A 6 -2.55 -2.93 18.89
C THR A 6 -2.92 -1.61 19.59
N ARG A 7 -4.21 -1.48 19.93
CA ARG A 7 -4.78 -0.30 20.61
C ARG A 7 -3.95 0.25 21.78
N ASP A 8 -3.43 -0.64 22.63
CA ASP A 8 -2.73 -0.26 23.87
C ASP A 8 -1.19 -0.28 23.72
N ALA A 9 -0.68 -0.45 22.50
CA ALA A 9 0.76 -0.47 22.22
C ALA A 9 1.22 0.86 21.63
N SER A 10 2.48 1.24 21.88
CA SER A 10 3.16 2.36 21.21
C SER A 10 4.48 1.87 20.61
N GLY A 11 5.10 2.66 19.74
CA GLY A 11 6.38 2.24 19.20
C GLY A 11 7.06 3.25 18.27
N TYR A 12 8.37 3.11 18.20
CA TYR A 12 9.22 3.77 17.22
C TYR A 12 9.82 2.69 16.32
N PHE A 13 9.48 2.72 15.04
CA PHE A 13 9.92 1.77 14.03
C PHE A 13 10.69 2.53 12.97
N GLU A 14 11.98 2.25 12.86
CA GLU A 14 12.86 2.88 11.88
C GLU A 14 13.52 1.81 11.00
N ASN A 15 13.60 2.06 9.70
CA ASN A 15 14.30 1.20 8.74
C ASN A 15 13.82 -0.26 8.79
N PHE A 16 12.50 -0.47 8.73
CA PHE A 16 11.92 -1.81 8.64
C PHE A 16 11.22 -2.00 7.29
N TRP A 17 11.20 -3.25 6.84
CA TRP A 17 10.61 -3.66 5.58
C TRP A 17 9.64 -4.83 5.83
N ALA A 18 8.35 -4.57 5.69
CA ALA A 18 7.29 -5.57 5.77
C ALA A 18 7.01 -6.11 4.36
N TRP A 19 7.85 -7.04 3.91
CA TRP A 19 7.84 -7.54 2.55
C TRP A 19 7.13 -8.89 2.42
N THR A 20 6.21 -9.00 1.47
CA THR A 20 5.71 -10.29 0.98
C THR A 20 6.40 -10.59 -0.34
N ALA A 21 7.06 -11.73 -0.45
CA ALA A 21 7.95 -11.99 -1.57
C ALA A 21 7.25 -11.92 -2.94
N ASP A 22 7.71 -11.01 -3.80
CA ASP A 22 7.32 -10.89 -5.20
C ASP A 22 8.27 -11.66 -6.14
N HIS A 23 9.48 -11.97 -5.68
CA HIS A 23 10.46 -12.81 -6.36
C HIS A 23 11.28 -13.67 -5.38
N ASP A 24 11.87 -14.75 -5.89
CA ASP A 24 12.83 -15.58 -5.17
C ASP A 24 14.19 -14.88 -5.11
N ASN A 25 14.60 -14.49 -3.91
CA ASN A 25 15.86 -13.79 -3.65
C ASN A 25 17.11 -14.69 -3.78
N ASP A 26 16.95 -16.02 -3.72
CA ASP A 26 18.05 -16.99 -3.81
C ASP A 26 18.16 -17.62 -5.21
N TYR A 27 17.20 -17.36 -6.11
CA TYR A 27 17.27 -17.85 -7.48
C TYR A 27 18.40 -17.17 -8.26
N SER A 28 19.30 -17.98 -8.84
CA SER A 28 20.46 -17.43 -9.56
C SER A 28 20.05 -16.87 -10.92
N LEU A 29 20.14 -15.55 -11.07
CA LEU A 29 19.90 -14.83 -12.33
C LEU A 29 21.17 -14.67 -13.18
N TYR A 30 22.30 -15.27 -12.81
CA TYR A 30 23.60 -15.00 -13.44
C TYR A 30 23.63 -15.26 -14.95
N TRP A 31 22.89 -16.27 -15.42
CA TRP A 31 22.77 -16.62 -16.85
C TRP A 31 21.41 -16.25 -17.45
N GLU A 32 20.53 -15.63 -16.67
CA GLU A 32 19.16 -15.33 -17.07
C GLU A 32 19.05 -13.90 -17.58
N VAL A 33 18.55 -13.73 -18.80
CA VAL A 33 18.34 -12.41 -19.42
C VAL A 33 16.98 -11.84 -19.03
N ASP A 34 16.04 -12.71 -18.65
CA ASP A 34 14.70 -12.37 -18.25
C ASP A 34 14.57 -12.41 -16.73
N SER A 35 14.52 -11.24 -16.09
CA SER A 35 14.39 -11.14 -14.63
C SER A 35 13.03 -11.64 -14.11
N SER A 36 12.01 -11.75 -14.98
CA SER A 36 10.70 -12.25 -14.59
C SER A 36 10.72 -13.73 -14.17
N ILE A 37 11.77 -14.48 -14.54
CA ILE A 37 11.91 -15.90 -14.18
C ILE A 37 11.95 -16.14 -12.66
N SER A 38 12.37 -15.14 -11.88
CA SER A 38 12.41 -15.21 -10.43
C SER A 38 11.10 -14.82 -9.75
N GLN A 39 10.14 -14.24 -10.49
CA GLN A 39 8.89 -13.77 -9.90
C GLN A 39 8.04 -14.94 -9.38
N ILE A 40 7.43 -14.73 -8.21
CA ILE A 40 6.59 -15.71 -7.53
C ILE A 40 5.28 -15.06 -7.05
N SER A 41 4.26 -15.87 -6.78
CA SER A 41 3.01 -15.41 -6.15
C SER A 41 2.94 -15.92 -4.72
N VAL A 42 3.25 -15.03 -3.75
CA VAL A 42 3.06 -15.29 -2.33
C VAL A 42 1.88 -14.47 -1.80
N PHE A 43 1.00 -15.12 -1.05
CA PHE A 43 -0.24 -14.51 -0.58
C PHE A 43 -0.15 -14.17 0.90
N SER A 44 0.01 -12.88 1.21
CA SER A 44 -0.14 -12.33 2.56
C SER A 44 -1.34 -11.40 2.60
N ALA A 45 -2.21 -11.54 3.59
CA ALA A 45 -3.46 -10.78 3.60
C ALA A 45 -3.27 -9.27 3.84
N ARG A 46 -2.40 -8.90 4.79
CA ARG A 46 -2.32 -7.56 5.39
C ARG A 46 -0.87 -7.21 5.72
N GLY A 47 -0.46 -5.98 5.42
CA GLY A 47 0.84 -5.42 5.78
C GLY A 47 0.88 -4.95 7.23
N VAL A 48 0.82 -3.63 7.42
CA VAL A 48 0.95 -2.93 8.70
C VAL A 48 -0.40 -2.35 9.13
N LEU A 49 -0.92 -2.81 10.27
CA LEU A 49 -2.11 -2.25 10.93
C LEU A 49 -1.72 -1.51 12.21
N ILE A 50 -2.21 -0.29 12.36
CA ILE A 50 -2.01 0.56 13.54
C ILE A 50 -3.38 0.93 14.11
N GLU A 51 -3.65 0.50 15.35
CA GLU A 51 -4.86 0.85 16.11
C GLU A 51 -4.54 1.65 17.38
N SER A 52 -3.25 1.94 17.60
CA SER A 52 -2.73 2.57 18.81
C SER A 52 -3.45 3.86 19.19
N GLN A 53 -3.68 4.05 20.50
CA GLN A 53 -4.11 5.34 21.06
C GLN A 53 -2.93 6.19 21.56
N ASP A 54 -1.75 5.59 21.64
CA ASP A 54 -0.51 6.22 22.06
C ASP A 54 0.35 6.57 20.84
N PRO A 55 1.41 7.37 20.99
CA PRO A 55 2.24 7.77 19.86
C PRO A 55 2.91 6.60 19.13
N VAL A 56 2.83 6.62 17.80
CA VAL A 56 3.54 5.68 16.92
C VAL A 56 4.33 6.46 15.87
N TRP A 57 5.60 6.13 15.72
CA TRP A 57 6.48 6.71 14.72
C TRP A 57 6.98 5.63 13.77
N ILE A 58 6.73 5.84 12.49
CA ILE A 58 7.19 5.00 11.39
C ILE A 58 8.13 5.83 10.53
N TYR A 59 9.43 5.54 10.58
CA TYR A 59 10.48 6.28 9.90
C TYR A 59 11.19 5.43 8.84
N GLY A 60 11.13 5.87 7.58
CA GLY A 60 11.84 5.22 6.47
C GLY A 60 11.50 3.74 6.34
N SER A 61 10.21 3.42 6.23
CA SER A 61 9.73 2.03 6.15
C SER A 61 9.08 1.71 4.81
N SER A 62 8.98 0.42 4.51
CA SER A 62 8.24 -0.09 3.36
C SER A 62 7.35 -1.26 3.77
N SER A 63 6.15 -1.33 3.17
CA SER A 63 5.27 -2.50 3.28
C SER A 63 4.73 -2.83 1.89
N GLU A 64 4.87 -4.07 1.46
CA GLU A 64 4.66 -4.41 0.04
C GLU A 64 3.97 -5.75 -0.15
N HIS A 65 3.22 -5.81 -1.25
CA HIS A 65 2.66 -7.03 -1.86
C HIS A 65 1.71 -7.84 -0.98
N THR A 66 1.04 -7.18 -0.04
CA THR A 66 -0.09 -7.79 0.68
C THR A 66 -1.41 -7.49 -0.02
N ILE A 67 -2.38 -8.39 0.10
CA ILE A 67 -3.58 -8.43 -0.75
C ILE A 67 -4.58 -7.31 -0.44
N MET A 68 -4.74 -6.94 0.82
CA MET A 68 -5.78 -5.98 1.23
C MET A 68 -5.24 -4.56 1.37
N TYR A 69 -4.14 -4.38 2.09
CA TYR A 69 -3.53 -3.07 2.32
C TYR A 69 -2.08 -3.20 2.79
N GLN A 70 -1.24 -2.26 2.37
CA GLN A 70 0.13 -2.15 2.84
C GLN A 70 0.21 -1.44 4.19
N TYR A 71 -0.44 -0.28 4.33
CA TYR A 71 -0.59 0.42 5.60
C TYR A 71 -2.07 0.76 5.88
N GLU A 72 -2.48 0.55 7.13
CA GLU A 72 -3.78 0.98 7.63
C GLU A 72 -3.66 1.55 9.04
N THR A 73 -4.21 2.76 9.24
CA THR A 73 -4.59 3.22 10.58
C THR A 73 -6.08 3.05 10.77
N TYR A 74 -6.48 2.38 11.84
CA TYR A 74 -7.89 2.18 12.16
C TYR A 74 -8.17 2.63 13.59
N LYS A 75 -8.99 3.68 13.75
CA LYS A 75 -9.27 4.31 15.05
C LYS A 75 -8.01 4.70 15.82
N ALA A 76 -6.90 4.94 15.14
CA ALA A 76 -5.62 5.25 15.75
C ALA A 76 -5.51 6.74 16.11
N LYS A 77 -4.60 7.07 17.01
CA LYS A 77 -4.24 8.45 17.36
C LYS A 77 -2.74 8.67 17.36
N ASN A 78 -2.31 9.90 17.07
CA ASN A 78 -0.91 10.34 17.25
C ASN A 78 0.10 9.52 16.43
N VAL A 79 -0.17 9.32 15.13
CA VAL A 79 0.69 8.52 14.25
C VAL A 79 1.47 9.40 13.30
N TYR A 80 2.79 9.23 13.27
CA TYR A 80 3.67 9.80 12.26
C TYR A 80 4.17 8.70 11.30
N LEU A 81 4.02 8.95 10.00
CA LEU A 81 4.51 8.10 8.91
C LEU A 81 5.43 8.93 8.01
N GLY A 82 6.71 8.58 7.86
CA GLY A 82 7.57 9.29 6.91
C GLY A 82 9.03 8.85 6.82
N HIS A 83 9.62 8.67 5.64
CA HIS A 83 8.96 8.35 4.38
C HIS A 83 8.41 6.92 4.46
N ILE A 84 7.20 6.67 3.94
CA ILE A 84 6.69 5.31 3.72
C ILE A 84 6.68 4.97 2.23
N GLN A 85 6.92 3.72 1.89
CA GLN A 85 6.80 3.21 0.52
C GLN A 85 5.89 1.98 0.47
N THR A 86 5.18 1.79 -0.64
CA THR A 86 4.31 0.64 -0.87
C THR A 86 4.29 0.18 -2.32
N GLU A 87 4.11 -1.13 -2.53
CA GLU A 87 3.79 -1.74 -3.82
C GLU A 87 2.59 -2.68 -3.72
N SER A 88 1.71 -2.62 -4.73
CA SER A 88 0.67 -3.64 -4.93
C SER A 88 1.30 -4.99 -5.35
N PRO A 89 0.71 -6.14 -4.98
CA PRO A 89 1.20 -7.45 -5.42
C PRO A 89 1.13 -7.59 -6.93
N TYR A 90 2.18 -8.10 -7.57
CA TYR A 90 2.31 -8.10 -9.04
C TYR A 90 1.24 -8.95 -9.76
N TYR A 91 0.71 -9.96 -9.06
CA TYR A 91 -0.36 -10.81 -9.56
C TYR A 91 -1.73 -10.14 -9.56
N GLN A 92 -1.97 -9.10 -8.74
CA GLN A 92 -3.27 -8.44 -8.72
C GLN A 92 -3.54 -7.76 -10.07
N PRO A 93 -4.79 -7.81 -10.56
CA PRO A 93 -6.03 -8.24 -9.89
C PRO A 93 -6.39 -9.73 -10.07
N GLU A 94 -5.42 -10.63 -10.31
CA GLU A 94 -5.64 -12.07 -10.41
C GLU A 94 -4.91 -12.86 -9.29
N PRO A 95 -5.57 -13.15 -8.15
CA PRO A 95 -6.97 -12.85 -7.86
C PRO A 95 -7.17 -11.42 -7.33
N VAL A 96 -8.42 -10.95 -7.43
CA VAL A 96 -8.84 -9.67 -6.83
C VAL A 96 -8.79 -9.75 -5.30
N ALA A 97 -8.49 -8.64 -4.64
CA ALA A 97 -8.68 -8.53 -3.20
C ALA A 97 -10.17 -8.70 -2.85
N PRO A 98 -10.51 -9.39 -1.75
CA PRO A 98 -9.62 -9.94 -0.73
C PRO A 98 -9.24 -11.42 -0.93
N MET A 99 -9.46 -12.03 -2.10
CA MET A 99 -9.12 -13.44 -2.33
C MET A 99 -7.60 -13.66 -2.22
N PRO A 100 -7.15 -14.79 -1.64
CA PRO A 100 -7.93 -15.94 -1.18
C PRO A 100 -8.44 -15.81 0.27
N PHE A 101 -8.37 -14.64 0.88
CA PHE A 101 -8.62 -14.41 2.31
C PHE A 101 -10.04 -13.95 2.65
N ASN A 102 -11.04 -14.23 1.80
CA ASN A 102 -12.42 -13.77 1.99
C ASN A 102 -13.02 -14.18 3.35
N SER A 103 -12.67 -15.36 3.85
CA SER A 103 -13.15 -15.84 5.15
C SER A 103 -12.53 -15.10 6.34
N SER A 104 -11.50 -14.26 6.11
CA SER A 104 -10.77 -13.54 7.16
C SER A 104 -11.09 -12.05 7.24
N ILE A 105 -11.95 -11.48 6.38
CA ILE A 105 -12.26 -10.03 6.28
C ILE A 105 -12.78 -9.40 7.61
N VAL A 106 -13.01 -10.20 8.64
CA VAL A 106 -13.49 -9.73 9.95
C VAL A 106 -12.50 -10.05 11.08
N GLN A 107 -11.32 -10.55 10.74
CA GLN A 107 -10.32 -10.93 11.72
C GLN A 107 -9.63 -9.71 12.33
N PHE A 108 -9.45 -8.64 11.56
CA PHE A 108 -8.91 -7.38 12.04
C PHE A 108 -9.93 -6.27 11.79
N ASN A 109 -10.03 -5.32 12.73
CA ASN A 109 -10.92 -4.18 12.52
C ASN A 109 -10.40 -3.33 11.37
N GLY A 110 -11.31 -2.78 10.57
CA GLY A 110 -10.95 -1.88 9.47
C GLY A 110 -10.76 -2.56 8.11
N ASP A 111 -10.63 -3.90 8.08
CA ASP A 111 -10.42 -4.70 6.88
C ASP A 111 -11.32 -4.25 5.71
N PRO A 112 -10.74 -4.00 4.51
CA PRO A 112 -11.52 -3.67 3.33
C PRO A 112 -12.20 -4.93 2.78
N ASP A 113 -13.52 -4.85 2.60
CA ASP A 113 -14.29 -5.93 1.97
C ASP A 113 -14.41 -5.79 0.44
N PHE A 114 -14.01 -4.63 -0.10
CA PHE A 114 -14.06 -4.26 -1.52
C PHE A 114 -15.45 -4.42 -2.16
N SER A 115 -16.51 -4.43 -1.34
CA SER A 115 -17.90 -4.58 -1.80
C SER A 115 -18.42 -3.35 -2.54
N ASP A 116 -17.77 -2.20 -2.34
CA ASP A 116 -18.03 -0.92 -3.01
C ASP A 116 -17.43 -0.83 -4.42
N CYS A 117 -16.66 -1.83 -4.85
CA CYS A 117 -15.97 -1.82 -6.14
C CYS A 117 -16.74 -2.51 -7.26
N GLU A 118 -16.82 -1.84 -8.40
CA GLU A 118 -17.44 -2.35 -9.62
C GLU A 118 -16.44 -3.07 -10.54
N ASP A 119 -15.21 -2.53 -10.68
CA ASP A 119 -14.16 -3.08 -11.53
C ASP A 119 -13.05 -3.81 -10.76
N LYS A 120 -12.18 -4.52 -11.50
CA LYS A 120 -11.06 -5.28 -10.94
C LYS A 120 -9.97 -4.38 -10.36
N GLY A 121 -9.64 -3.27 -11.03
CA GLY A 121 -8.64 -2.31 -10.60
C GLY A 121 -8.98 -1.59 -9.30
N CYS A 122 -10.27 -1.54 -8.95
CA CYS A 122 -10.76 -1.05 -7.66
C CYS A 122 -10.56 -2.10 -6.54
N LYS A 123 -10.55 -3.40 -6.89
CA LYS A 123 -10.40 -4.55 -5.98
C LYS A 123 -8.94 -4.99 -5.87
N GLU A 124 -8.06 -4.03 -5.68
CA GLU A 124 -6.62 -4.25 -5.48
C GLU A 124 -6.17 -3.64 -4.17
N ALA A 125 -5.02 -4.06 -3.68
CA ALA A 125 -4.51 -3.68 -2.37
C ALA A 125 -4.36 -2.17 -2.23
N TRP A 126 -4.81 -1.63 -1.11
CA TRP A 126 -4.57 -0.23 -0.79
C TRP A 126 -3.09 0.01 -0.44
N GLY A 127 -2.51 1.11 -0.93
CA GLY A 127 -1.21 1.57 -0.45
C GLY A 127 -1.32 2.10 0.98
N LEU A 128 -2.23 3.05 1.20
CA LEU A 128 -2.46 3.66 2.51
C LEU A 128 -3.94 3.87 2.79
N ARG A 129 -4.39 3.44 3.97
CA ARG A 129 -5.73 3.72 4.49
C ARG A 129 -5.65 4.43 5.83
N ILE A 130 -6.40 5.53 6.00
CA ILE A 130 -6.53 6.28 7.25
C ILE A 130 -8.01 6.33 7.62
N ILE A 131 -8.42 5.41 8.50
CA ILE A 131 -9.82 5.12 8.79
C ILE A 131 -10.16 5.47 10.23
N ASP A 132 -11.18 6.31 10.40
CA ASP A 132 -11.73 6.74 11.70
C ASP A 132 -10.65 7.20 12.71
N SER A 133 -9.53 7.75 12.21
CA SER A 133 -8.32 8.05 12.98
C SER A 133 -8.17 9.55 13.23
N GLU A 134 -7.36 9.93 14.22
CA GLU A 134 -7.13 11.32 14.63
C GLU A 134 -5.64 11.62 14.74
N ASP A 135 -5.22 12.85 14.42
CA ASP A 135 -3.84 13.32 14.56
C ASP A 135 -2.82 12.42 13.84
N ILE A 136 -3.04 12.25 12.53
CA ILE A 136 -2.20 11.42 11.65
C ILE A 136 -1.39 12.32 10.73
N THR A 137 -0.07 12.20 10.79
CA THR A 137 0.85 12.94 9.91
C THR A 137 1.55 11.99 8.96
N VAL A 138 1.34 12.18 7.66
CA VAL A 138 2.08 11.50 6.59
C VAL A 138 3.05 12.51 6.00
N HIS A 139 4.32 12.36 6.32
CA HIS A 139 5.40 13.19 5.81
C HIS A 139 6.19 12.42 4.76
N SER A 140 5.69 12.47 3.53
CA SER A 140 6.19 11.78 2.34
C SER A 140 5.73 10.31 2.24
N ALA A 141 5.14 9.96 1.10
CA ALA A 141 4.81 8.56 0.76
C ALA A 141 4.99 8.27 -0.72
N GLY A 142 5.56 7.11 -1.05
CA GLY A 142 5.62 6.55 -2.38
C GLY A 142 4.67 5.36 -2.52
N LEU A 143 3.59 5.49 -3.28
CA LEU A 143 2.57 4.45 -3.41
C LEU A 143 2.50 3.96 -4.86
N TYR A 144 2.95 2.74 -5.14
CA TYR A 144 3.16 2.26 -6.51
C TYR A 144 2.28 1.05 -6.85
N SER A 145 1.73 1.07 -8.06
CA SER A 145 1.17 -0.10 -8.73
C SER A 145 1.87 -0.26 -10.08
N TRP A 146 2.55 -1.38 -10.26
CA TRP A 146 3.45 -1.59 -11.40
C TRP A 146 2.90 -2.54 -12.46
N PHE A 147 1.92 -3.36 -12.09
CA PHE A 147 1.50 -4.52 -12.85
C PHE A 147 -0.03 -4.66 -12.87
N ASP A 148 -0.50 -5.32 -13.92
CA ASP A 148 -1.81 -5.96 -14.02
C ASP A 148 -1.54 -7.42 -14.40
N ASN A 149 -1.65 -8.33 -13.42
CA ASN A 149 -1.36 -9.76 -13.57
C ASN A 149 0.01 -10.01 -14.24
N TYR A 150 1.08 -9.48 -13.63
CA TYR A 150 2.47 -9.49 -14.11
C TYR A 150 2.74 -8.75 -15.44
N GLY A 151 1.71 -8.23 -16.12
CA GLY A 151 1.85 -7.38 -17.28
C GLY A 151 2.09 -5.92 -16.90
N GLN A 152 2.96 -5.22 -17.64
CA GLN A 152 3.27 -3.79 -17.38
C GLN A 152 2.72 -2.83 -18.44
N THR A 153 1.85 -3.31 -19.35
CA THR A 153 1.26 -2.47 -20.40
C THR A 153 0.45 -1.30 -19.83
N CYS A 154 -0.15 -1.49 -18.65
CA CYS A 154 -0.92 -0.50 -17.92
C CYS A 154 -0.11 0.75 -17.53
N LEU A 155 1.22 0.65 -17.38
CA LEU A 155 2.08 1.77 -17.01
C LEU A 155 2.14 2.88 -18.05
N LYS A 156 1.85 2.55 -19.31
CA LYS A 156 1.83 3.54 -20.40
C LYS A 156 0.77 4.61 -20.16
N ASP A 157 -0.39 4.18 -19.66
CA ASP A 157 -1.56 5.03 -19.48
C ASP A 157 -1.83 5.31 -17.98
N GLU A 158 -0.95 4.84 -17.09
CA GLU A 158 -1.06 4.94 -15.63
C GLU A 158 -2.36 4.29 -15.08
N THR A 159 -2.79 3.17 -15.69
CA THR A 159 -4.05 2.49 -15.38
C THR A 159 -3.88 1.10 -14.77
N CYS A 160 -2.77 0.85 -14.05
CA CYS A 160 -2.55 -0.46 -13.42
C CYS A 160 -3.55 -0.72 -12.29
N GLN A 161 -3.87 0.31 -11.49
CA GLN A 161 -4.82 0.23 -10.40
C GLN A 161 -5.77 1.44 -10.39
N SER A 162 -7.02 1.24 -9.99
CA SER A 162 -8.03 2.31 -10.02
C SER A 162 -7.85 3.33 -8.88
N ARG A 163 -7.47 2.88 -7.68
CA ARG A 163 -7.33 3.72 -6.47
C ARG A 163 -6.26 3.19 -5.53
N ILE A 164 -5.51 4.04 -4.82
CA ILE A 164 -4.40 3.58 -3.94
C ILE A 164 -4.37 4.16 -2.52
N MET A 165 -5.05 5.27 -2.24
CA MET A 165 -5.15 5.84 -0.89
C MET A 165 -6.60 6.13 -0.49
N GLU A 166 -6.96 5.84 0.76
CA GLU A 166 -8.27 6.16 1.33
C GLU A 166 -8.10 6.97 2.63
N VAL A 167 -8.83 8.07 2.76
CA VAL A 167 -9.02 8.79 4.02
C VAL A 167 -10.51 8.89 4.32
N ARG A 168 -10.96 8.23 5.39
CA ARG A 168 -12.39 8.11 5.71
C ARG A 168 -12.63 8.28 7.20
N GLY A 169 -13.58 9.15 7.57
CA GLY A 169 -14.00 9.33 8.97
C GLY A 169 -12.92 9.90 9.90
N SER A 170 -11.81 10.38 9.34
CA SER A 170 -10.63 10.81 10.10
C SER A 170 -10.56 12.33 10.24
N SER A 171 -9.98 12.82 11.33
CA SER A 171 -9.79 14.24 11.64
C SER A 171 -8.33 14.56 11.93
N SER A 172 -7.93 15.83 11.74
CA SER A 172 -6.53 16.26 11.95
C SER A 172 -5.51 15.41 11.19
N VAL A 173 -5.78 15.15 9.90
CA VAL A 173 -4.90 14.38 9.02
C VAL A 173 -4.10 15.35 8.15
N ALA A 174 -2.77 15.30 8.27
CA ALA A 174 -1.85 16.10 7.47
C ALA A 174 -1.03 15.22 6.54
N ILE A 175 -1.11 15.46 5.23
CA ILE A 175 -0.44 14.64 4.22
C ILE A 175 0.42 15.54 3.32
N TYR A 176 1.71 15.23 3.26
CA TYR A 176 2.72 15.97 2.51
C TYR A 176 3.48 15.03 1.55
N ASN A 177 3.84 15.53 0.37
CA ASN A 177 4.75 14.87 -0.58
C ASN A 177 4.34 13.43 -0.97
N ILE A 178 3.17 13.30 -1.61
CA ILE A 178 2.70 12.01 -2.12
C ILE A 178 3.14 11.81 -3.55
N PHE A 179 3.76 10.66 -3.80
CA PHE A 179 4.19 10.19 -5.11
C PHE A 179 3.46 8.90 -5.44
N THR A 180 2.82 8.82 -6.60
CA THR A 180 2.16 7.60 -7.06
C THR A 180 2.63 7.17 -8.44
N LYS A 181 2.45 5.89 -8.75
CA LYS A 181 2.74 5.32 -10.06
C LYS A 181 1.72 4.24 -10.42
N GLY A 182 1.26 4.23 -11.68
CA GLY A 182 0.33 3.27 -12.25
C GLY A 182 -1.09 3.34 -11.69
N VAL A 183 -1.51 4.49 -11.16
CA VAL A 183 -2.81 4.65 -10.48
C VAL A 183 -3.64 5.75 -11.10
N VAL A 184 -4.94 5.49 -11.32
CA VAL A 184 -5.91 6.46 -11.84
C VAL A 184 -6.29 7.49 -10.78
N GLU A 185 -6.79 7.04 -9.62
CA GLU A 185 -7.20 7.91 -8.50
C GLU A 185 -6.20 7.82 -7.33
N LEU A 186 -5.49 8.91 -7.09
CA LEU A 186 -4.50 8.97 -6.01
C LEU A 186 -5.13 8.79 -4.62
N ALA A 187 -6.27 9.44 -4.35
CA ALA A 187 -6.91 9.43 -3.03
C ALA A 187 -8.43 9.52 -3.11
N THR A 188 -9.13 8.71 -2.32
CA THR A 188 -10.57 8.79 -2.07
C THR A 188 -10.87 9.33 -0.66
N GLY A 189 -11.92 10.15 -0.50
CA GLY A 189 -12.32 10.68 0.82
C GLY A 189 -13.31 11.86 0.75
N LYS A 190 -14.05 12.10 1.84
CA LYS A 190 -15.09 13.16 1.92
C LYS A 190 -14.53 14.59 2.08
N ASP A 191 -13.29 14.75 2.57
CA ASP A 191 -12.65 16.05 2.80
C ASP A 191 -11.16 16.03 2.41
N LEU A 192 -10.87 15.78 1.14
CA LEU A 192 -9.49 15.78 0.59
C LEU A 192 -8.86 17.19 0.50
N SER A 193 -9.51 18.22 1.05
CA SER A 193 -9.03 19.62 1.05
C SER A 193 -7.73 19.82 1.82
N GLN A 194 -7.32 18.85 2.66
CA GLN A 194 -6.09 18.87 3.45
C GLN A 194 -4.89 18.19 2.77
N ILE A 195 -5.05 17.64 1.56
CA ILE A 195 -3.94 17.04 0.81
C ILE A 195 -3.21 18.14 0.03
N SER A 196 -1.99 18.47 0.46
CA SER A 196 -1.10 19.36 -0.30
C SER A 196 -0.56 18.60 -1.53
N ARG A 197 -1.15 18.85 -2.70
CA ARG A 197 -0.81 18.18 -3.95
C ARG A 197 0.47 18.78 -4.57
N TYR A 198 1.59 18.10 -4.42
CA TYR A 198 2.75 18.25 -5.30
C TYR A 198 3.01 16.94 -6.04
N SER A 199 2.10 16.56 -6.94
CA SER A 199 2.30 15.40 -7.81
C SER A 199 3.22 15.78 -8.99
N ARG A 200 4.46 15.29 -8.98
CA ARG A 200 5.20 15.08 -10.23
C ARG A 200 4.96 13.62 -10.63
N ALA A 201 4.27 13.40 -11.74
CA ALA A 201 4.30 12.09 -12.38
C ALA A 201 5.77 11.76 -12.64
N LEU A 202 6.26 10.66 -12.05
CA LEU A 202 7.58 10.12 -12.39
C LEU A 202 7.44 9.56 -13.81
N GLY A 203 7.77 10.41 -14.78
CA GLY A 203 7.92 10.02 -16.17
C GLY A 203 8.87 8.84 -16.25
N SER A 204 8.58 7.93 -17.17
CA SER A 204 9.33 6.69 -17.40
C SER A 204 10.77 7.00 -17.84
N ASP A 205 11.65 7.30 -16.90
CA ASP A 205 13.08 7.16 -17.14
C ASP A 205 13.39 5.67 -17.09
N LYS A 206 13.68 5.13 -18.28
CA LYS A 206 14.21 3.80 -18.48
C LYS A 206 15.56 3.70 -17.78
N HIS A 207 15.54 3.43 -16.49
CA HIS A 207 16.69 2.92 -15.76
C HIS A 207 16.26 1.66 -15.04
N HIS A 208 16.45 0.54 -15.73
CA HIS A 208 16.57 -0.77 -15.09
C HIS A 208 17.67 -0.65 -14.03
N PRO A 209 17.38 -0.93 -12.74
CA PRO A 209 18.41 -1.37 -11.82
C PRO A 209 18.97 -2.69 -12.38
N LYS A 210 20.29 -2.82 -12.34
CA LYS A 210 21.01 -4.04 -12.72
C LYS A 210 20.70 -5.19 -11.77
#